data_AF-A0AAJ2U695-F1
#
_entry.id   AF-A0AAJ2U695-F1
#
_cell.length_a   1.000
_cell.length_b   1.000
_cell.length_c   1.000
_cell.angle_alpha   90.00
_cell.angle_beta   90.00
_cell.angle_gamma   90.00
#
_symmetry.space_group_name_H-M   'P 1'
#
loop_
_entity.id
_entity.type
_entity.pdbx_description
1 polymer ?
#
loop_
_entity_poly.entity_id
_entity_poly.type
_entity_poly.pdbx_seq_one_letter_code
_entity_poly.pdbx_strand_id
1 'polypeptide(L)'
;REYNSNVHRGVHTLGTRATDAYEGAREKVRKFINAKSIQEVIFTRGTTTSLNTVAASYAAATLREGDEIVITYMEHHSNIIPWQQVAK
;
A
#
# COMPACT_ATOMS: atom_id res chain seq x y z
N ARG A 1 18.46 1.48 20.01
CA ARG A 1 18.65 2.55 18.99
C ARG A 1 19.88 2.20 18.12
N GLU A 2 19.94 0.98 17.58
CA GLU A 2 21.22 0.47 17.02
C GLU A 2 21.45 0.78 15.54
N TYR A 3 20.39 1.11 14.79
CA TYR A 3 20.47 1.37 13.34
C TYR A 3 19.41 2.37 12.85
N ASN A 4 18.93 3.27 13.71
CA ASN A 4 17.99 4.31 13.28
C ASN A 4 18.71 5.26 12.31
N SER A 5 18.31 5.21 11.04
CA SER A 5 18.74 6.09 9.97
C SER A 5 17.70 6.06 8.85
N ASN A 6 17.82 6.97 7.89
CA ASN A 6 16.96 6.91 6.71
C ASN A 6 17.34 5.72 5.83
N VAL A 7 16.36 5.14 5.15
CA VAL A 7 16.53 3.98 4.27
C VAL A 7 16.96 4.40 2.86
N HIS A 8 17.38 3.44 2.05
CA HIS A 8 17.87 3.57 0.67
C HIS A 8 19.26 4.22 0.54
N ARG A 9 19.37 5.40 -0.11
CA ARG A 9 20.61 6.00 -0.65
C ARG A 9 21.68 6.40 0.39
N GLY A 10 21.67 5.81 1.58
CA GLY A 10 22.72 5.96 2.58
C GLY A 10 23.93 5.11 2.22
N VAL A 11 25.03 5.74 1.82
CA VAL A 11 26.33 5.09 1.60
C VAL A 11 27.01 4.71 2.93
N HIS A 12 26.47 5.19 4.05
CA HIS A 12 27.00 4.95 5.39
C HIS A 12 26.38 3.72 6.07
N THR A 13 27.16 3.08 6.95
CA THR A 13 26.84 1.79 7.62
C THR A 13 25.43 1.71 8.23
N LEU A 14 24.98 2.78 8.92
CA LEU A 14 23.65 2.78 9.55
C LEU A 14 22.51 2.81 8.52
N GLY A 15 22.73 3.39 7.35
CA GLY A 15 21.73 3.50 6.28
C GLY A 15 21.54 2.17 5.58
N THR A 16 22.63 1.44 5.32
CA THR A 16 22.58 0.06 4.82
C THR A 16 21.81 -0.84 5.78
N ARG A 17 22.15 -0.83 7.08
CA ARG A 17 21.44 -1.64 8.10
C ARG A 17 19.96 -1.29 8.22
N ALA A 18 19.60 0.00 8.16
CA ALA A 18 18.20 0.43 8.16
C ALA A 18 17.45 -0.08 6.92
N THR A 19 18.09 0.01 5.75
CA THR A 19 17.52 -0.46 4.47
C THR A 19 17.28 -1.96 4.48
N ASP A 20 18.27 -2.75 4.91
CA ASP A 20 18.17 -4.20 5.00
C ASP A 20 17.06 -4.62 5.98
N ALA A 21 16.93 -3.92 7.11
CA ALA A 21 15.87 -4.18 8.08
C ALA A 21 14.48 -3.84 7.51
N TYR A 22 14.36 -2.74 6.78
CA TYR A 22 13.10 -2.29 6.17
C TYR A 22 12.64 -3.23 5.05
N GLU A 23 13.54 -3.61 4.14
CA GLU A 23 13.23 -4.58 3.08
C GLU A 23 13.04 -6.00 3.64
N GLY A 24 13.77 -6.36 4.71
CA GLY A 24 13.51 -7.60 5.46
C GLY A 24 12.12 -7.65 6.08
N ALA A 25 11.58 -6.52 6.56
CA ALA A 25 10.18 -6.44 6.99
C ALA A 25 9.21 -6.62 5.82
N ARG A 26 9.52 -6.08 4.63
CA ARG A 26 8.70 -6.30 3.43
C ARG A 26 8.63 -7.78 3.05
N GLU A 27 9.76 -8.49 3.08
CA GLU A 27 9.80 -9.92 2.79
C GLU A 27 9.00 -10.75 3.81
N LYS A 28 9.04 -10.36 5.10
CA LYS A 28 8.20 -11.00 6.11
C LYS A 28 6.71 -10.82 5.81
N VAL A 29 6.28 -9.62 5.41
CA VAL A 29 4.88 -9.36 5.02
C VAL A 29 4.52 -10.18 3.77
N ARG A 30 5.38 -10.19 2.74
CA ARG A 30 5.17 -10.99 1.52
C ARG A 30 4.92 -12.46 1.86
N LYS A 31 5.77 -13.06 2.71
CA LYS A 31 5.59 -14.44 3.19
C LYS A 31 4.30 -14.62 3.97
N PHE A 32 3.99 -13.69 4.87
CA PHE A 32 2.81 -13.76 5.74
C PHE A 32 1.50 -13.82 4.95
N ILE A 33 1.39 -13.05 3.86
CA ILE A 33 0.21 -13.04 2.99
C ILE A 33 0.36 -13.94 1.74
N ASN A 34 1.46 -14.68 1.64
CA ASN A 34 1.81 -15.53 0.50
C ASN A 34 1.78 -14.81 -0.88
N ALA A 35 2.22 -13.54 -0.92
CA ALA A 35 2.36 -12.80 -2.18
C ALA A 35 3.51 -13.38 -3.03
N LYS A 36 3.42 -13.27 -4.36
CA LYS A 36 4.41 -13.86 -5.27
C LYS A 36 5.73 -13.10 -5.23
N SER A 37 5.67 -11.80 -4.96
CA SER A 37 6.82 -10.91 -5.08
C SER A 37 6.81 -9.80 -4.02
N ILE A 38 7.98 -9.35 -3.57
CA ILE A 38 8.06 -8.22 -2.61
C ILE A 38 7.58 -6.91 -3.24
N GLN A 39 7.69 -6.79 -4.57
CA GLN A 39 7.23 -5.64 -5.34
C GLN A 39 5.70 -5.48 -5.31
N GLU A 40 4.96 -6.53 -4.92
CA GLU A 40 3.50 -6.48 -4.72
C GLU A 40 3.12 -5.95 -3.32
N VAL A 41 4.10 -5.77 -2.42
CA VAL A 41 3.87 -5.31 -1.04
C VAL A 41 4.24 -3.83 -0.91
N ILE A 42 3.24 -2.98 -0.78
CA ILE A 42 3.41 -1.53 -0.63
C ILE A 42 3.08 -1.14 0.81
N PHE A 43 4.07 -0.55 1.51
CA PHE A 43 3.83 0.01 2.83
C PHE A 43 3.08 1.34 2.72
N THR A 44 1.94 1.43 3.40
CA THR A 44 1.15 2.67 3.52
C THR A 44 0.93 3.00 4.99
N ARG A 45 0.29 4.14 5.27
CA ARG A 45 -0.07 4.52 6.64
C ARG A 45 -1.10 3.59 7.29
N GLY A 46 -1.85 2.82 6.50
CA GLY A 46 -2.88 1.89 6.97
C GLY A 46 -3.90 1.53 5.89
N THR A 47 -4.92 0.77 6.27
CA THR A 47 -5.94 0.26 5.34
C THR A 47 -6.66 1.38 4.58
N THR A 48 -7.07 2.45 5.28
CA THR A 48 -7.73 3.60 4.63
C THR A 48 -6.88 4.22 3.53
N THR A 49 -5.58 4.45 3.77
CA THR A 49 -4.68 4.99 2.74
C THR A 49 -4.51 3.99 1.60
N SER A 50 -4.40 2.69 1.89
CA SER A 50 -4.27 1.65 0.87
C SER A 50 -5.45 1.63 -0.10
N LEU A 51 -6.68 1.69 0.43
CA LEU A 51 -7.90 1.73 -0.37
C LEU A 51 -7.99 3.01 -1.21
N ASN A 52 -7.63 4.16 -0.63
CA ASN A 52 -7.59 5.43 -1.36
C ASN A 52 -6.54 5.42 -2.48
N THR A 53 -5.37 4.80 -2.27
CA THR A 53 -4.36 4.66 -3.32
C THR A 53 -4.89 3.87 -4.51
N VAL A 54 -5.60 2.77 -4.27
CA VAL A 54 -6.23 2.00 -5.36
C VAL A 54 -7.32 2.80 -6.06
N ALA A 55 -8.22 3.44 -5.31
CA ALA A 55 -9.28 4.26 -5.88
C ALA A 55 -8.72 5.40 -6.76
N ALA A 56 -7.76 6.16 -6.24
CA ALA A 56 -7.22 7.34 -6.92
C ALA A 56 -6.24 7.02 -8.07
N SER A 57 -5.47 5.94 -7.97
CA SER A 57 -4.45 5.62 -8.99
C SER A 57 -4.91 4.59 -10.03
N TYR A 58 -5.79 3.67 -9.66
CA TYR A 58 -6.29 2.63 -10.57
C TYR A 58 -7.71 2.94 -11.05
N ALA A 59 -8.66 3.05 -10.12
CA ALA A 59 -10.07 3.17 -10.49
C ALA A 59 -10.34 4.47 -11.26
N ALA A 60 -9.82 5.61 -10.78
CA ALA A 60 -9.95 6.90 -11.46
C ALA A 60 -9.32 6.94 -12.87
N ALA A 61 -8.35 6.07 -13.16
CA ALA A 61 -7.70 5.99 -14.47
C ALA A 61 -8.35 4.96 -15.41
N THR A 62 -9.15 4.03 -14.87
CA THR A 62 -9.62 2.84 -15.60
C THR A 62 -11.13 2.86 -15.82
N LEU A 63 -11.91 3.33 -14.83
CA LEU A 63 -13.37 3.37 -14.91
C LEU A 63 -13.84 4.43 -15.89
N ARG A 64 -14.95 4.12 -16.56
CA ARG A 64 -15.63 4.99 -17.51
C ARG A 64 -17.10 5.12 -17.15
N GLU A 65 -17.77 6.07 -17.78
CA GLU A 65 -19.22 6.21 -17.67
C GLU A 65 -19.91 4.89 -18.08
N GLY A 66 -20.81 4.42 -17.22
CA GLY A 66 -21.51 3.15 -17.38
C GLY A 66 -20.85 1.94 -16.70
N ASP A 67 -19.61 2.05 -16.22
CA ASP A 67 -18.97 1.00 -15.42
C ASP A 67 -19.52 0.99 -13.98
N GLU A 68 -19.49 -0.17 -13.33
CA GLU A 68 -20.04 -0.37 -11.99
C GLU A 68 -18.95 -0.71 -10.96
N ILE A 69 -19.07 -0.12 -9.76
CA ILE A 69 -18.28 -0.50 -8.58
C ILE A 69 -19.18 -1.25 -7.61
N VAL A 70 -18.90 -2.52 -7.38
CA VAL A 70 -19.70 -3.37 -6.49
C VAL A 70 -19.02 -3.49 -5.11
N ILE A 71 -19.78 -3.18 -4.06
CA ILE A 71 -19.39 -3.30 -2.65
C ILE A 71 -20.49 -3.97 -1.83
N THR A 72 -20.22 -4.29 -0.56
CA THR A 72 -21.22 -4.91 0.34
C THR A 72 -21.87 -3.89 1.28
N TYR A 73 -23.00 -4.26 1.90
CA TYR A 73 -23.64 -3.44 2.93
C TYR A 73 -22.86 -3.35 4.25
N MET A 74 -21.92 -4.27 4.48
CA MET A 74 -21.17 -4.37 5.73
C MET A 74 -19.81 -3.66 5.68
N GLU A 75 -19.50 -2.98 4.59
CA GLU A 75 -18.22 -2.31 4.43
C GLU A 75 -18.00 -1.23 5.51
N HIS A 76 -16.77 -1.18 6.04
CA HIS A 76 -16.34 -0.06 6.85
C HIS A 76 -16.26 1.21 5.98
N HIS A 77 -16.49 2.39 6.56
CA HIS A 77 -16.50 3.66 5.80
C HIS A 77 -15.24 3.88 4.95
N SER A 78 -14.08 3.40 5.38
CA SER A 78 -12.83 3.47 4.60
C SER A 78 -12.89 2.74 3.25
N ASN A 79 -13.79 1.76 3.11
CA ASN A 79 -14.03 1.00 1.88
C ASN A 79 -15.37 1.36 1.20
N ILE A 80 -15.95 2.54 1.51
CA ILE A 80 -17.14 3.09 0.84
C ILE A 80 -16.80 4.44 0.20
N ILE A 81 -16.28 5.36 1.02
CA ILE A 81 -16.08 6.76 0.61
C ILE A 81 -15.14 6.92 -0.59
N PRO A 82 -14.01 6.20 -0.71
CA PRO A 82 -13.12 6.35 -1.87
C PRO A 82 -13.80 6.00 -3.20
N TRP A 83 -14.63 4.96 -3.20
CA TRP A 83 -15.36 4.52 -4.40
C TRP A 83 -16.45 5.50 -4.80
N GLN A 84 -17.17 6.05 -3.82
CA GLN A 84 -18.14 7.12 -4.07
C GLN A 84 -17.49 8.37 -4.67
N GLN A 85 -16.26 8.70 -4.28
CA GLN A 85 -15.55 9.85 -4.83
C GLN A 85 -15.13 9.64 -6.29
N VAL A 86 -14.76 8.41 -6.66
CA VAL A 86 -14.38 8.07 -8.04
C VAL A 86 -15.59 7.96 -8.97
N ALA A 87 -16.75 7.54 -8.44
CA ALA A 87 -17.98 7.39 -9.23
C ALA A 87 -18.81 8.69 -9.37
N LYS A 88 -18.29 9.83 -8.89
CA LYS A 88 -18.89 11.14 -9.11
C LYS A 88 -18.62 11.64 -10.52
#